data_AF-A0A3D2IUX3-F1
#
_entry.id   AF-A0A3D2IUX3-F1
#
_cell.length_a   1.000
_cell.length_b   1.000
_cell.length_c   1.000
_cell.angle_alpha   90.00
_cell.angle_beta   90.00
_cell.angle_gamma   90.00
#
_symmetry.space_group_name_H-M   'P 1'
#
loop_
_entity.id
_entity.type
_entity.pdbx_description
1 polymer ?
#
loop_
_entity_poly.entity_id
_entity_poly.type
_entity_poly.pdbx_seq_one_letter_code
_entity_poly.pdbx_strand_id
1 'polypeptide(L)' 'MKDAIEQNQIIENCLGGSRHFCLQALSDEGIDSIAFGHWLAIPSQQLLLVFRHQQCVAVDHYQVAA' A
#
# COMPACT_ATOMS: atom_id res chain seq x y z
N MET A 1 10.84 -1.88 15.41
CA MET A 1 9.72 -2.54 14.69
C MET A 1 8.46 -1.87 15.18
N LYS A 2 7.79 -1.09 14.33
CA LYS A 2 6.46 -0.56 14.64
C LYS A 2 5.44 -1.69 14.56
N ASP A 3 4.47 -1.68 15.47
CA ASP A 3 3.42 -2.68 15.58
C ASP A 3 2.60 -2.81 14.28
N ALA A 4 2.10 -4.00 14.00
CA ALA A 4 1.28 -4.28 12.81
C ALA A 4 0.01 -3.41 12.72
N ILE A 5 -0.43 -2.85 13.86
CA ILE A 5 -1.58 -1.96 13.96
C ILE A 5 -1.30 -0.59 13.32
N GLU A 6 -0.12 0.00 13.56
CA GLU A 6 0.27 1.28 12.94
C GLU A 6 0.42 1.14 11.42
N GLN A 7 1.00 0.02 10.97
CA GLN A 7 1.19 -0.22 9.53
C GLN A 7 -0.14 -0.33 8.78
N ASN A 8 -1.15 -0.98 9.38
CA ASN A 8 -2.49 -1.05 8.80
C ASN A 8 -3.14 0.33 8.70
N GLN A 9 -2.99 1.19 9.72
CA GLN A 9 -3.54 2.54 9.68
C GLN A 9 -2.92 3.40 8.56
N ILE A 10 -1.63 3.25 8.30
CA ILE A 10 -0.96 3.96 7.20
C ILE A 10 -1.47 3.50 5.83
N ILE A 11 -1.77 2.22 5.67
CA ILE A 11 -2.35 1.69 4.43
C ILE A 11 -3.81 2.14 4.28
N GLU A 12 -4.59 2.19 5.36
CA GLU A 12 -5.93 2.78 5.31
C GLU A 12 -5.88 4.28 4.94
N ASN A 13 -4.89 5.02 5.47
CA ASN A 13 -4.68 6.42 5.11
C ASN A 13 -4.27 6.62 3.65
N CYS A 14 -3.82 5.56 2.96
CA CYS A 14 -3.55 5.62 1.54
C CYS A 14 -4.82 5.80 0.72
N LEU A 15 -5.99 5.31 1.17
CA LEU A 15 -7.27 5.47 0.46
C LEU A 15 -7.61 6.95 0.26
N GLY A 16 -7.89 7.33 -0.98
CA GLY A 16 -8.12 8.72 -1.39
C GLY A 16 -6.85 9.58 -1.48
N GLY A 17 -5.71 9.08 -0.98
CA GLY A 17 -4.39 9.71 -1.08
C GLY A 17 -3.78 9.59 -2.47
N SER A 18 -2.73 10.38 -2.71
CA SER A 18 -1.97 10.30 -3.96
C SER A 18 -0.95 9.16 -3.93
N ARG A 19 -0.55 8.65 -5.10
CA ARG A 19 0.48 7.61 -5.21
C ARG A 19 1.80 8.04 -4.56
N HIS A 20 2.17 9.31 -4.71
CA HIS A 20 3.38 9.84 -4.09
C HIS A 20 3.26 9.82 -2.56
N PHE A 21 2.12 10.24 -2.03
CA PHE A 21 1.85 10.20 -0.59
C PHE A 21 1.92 8.76 -0.05
N CYS A 22 1.28 7.80 -0.74
CA CYS A 22 1.28 6.40 -0.32
C CYS A 22 2.69 5.80 -0.33
N LEU A 23 3.46 6.03 -1.41
CA LEU A 23 4.84 5.56 -1.52
C LEU A 23 5.74 6.12 -0.42
N GLN A 24 5.60 7.42 -0.12
CA GLN A 24 6.37 8.06 0.93
C GLN A 24 5.97 7.52 2.31
N ALA A 25 4.68 7.42 2.60
CA ALA A 25 4.19 6.90 3.87
C ALA A 25 4.64 5.45 4.12
N LEU A 26 4.64 4.60 3.08
CA LEU A 26 5.16 3.23 3.19
C LEU A 26 6.68 3.23 3.42
N SER A 27 7.42 4.08 2.71
CA SER A 27 8.88 4.19 2.87
C SER A 27 9.28 4.72 4.25
N ASP A 28 8.57 5.71 4.78
CA ASP A 28 8.83 6.30 6.11
C ASP A 28 8.63 5.25 7.21
N GLU A 29 7.74 4.30 6.99
CA GLU A 29 7.45 3.19 7.89
C GLU A 29 8.33 1.95 7.66
N GLY A 30 9.19 1.98 6.64
CA GLY A 30 10.02 0.84 6.25
C GLY A 30 9.21 -0.34 5.70
N ILE A 31 8.05 -0.08 5.11
CA ILE A 31 7.21 -1.09 4.47
C ILE A 31 7.64 -1.21 3.00
N ASP A 32 8.22 -2.37 2.66
CA ASP A 32 8.55 -2.68 1.28
C ASP A 32 7.30 -2.75 0.41
N SER A 33 7.36 -2.08 -0.74
CA SER A 33 6.28 -2.08 -1.71
C SER A 33 6.81 -2.23 -3.14
N ILE A 34 6.04 -2.91 -3.98
CA ILE A 34 6.38 -3.22 -5.38
C ILE A 34 5.38 -2.50 -6.27
N ALA A 35 5.88 -1.55 -7.06
CA ALA A 35 5.04 -0.78 -7.96
C ALA A 35 4.90 -1.49 -9.31
N PHE A 36 3.66 -1.73 -9.76
CA PHE A 36 3.37 -2.36 -11.05
C PHE A 36 2.19 -1.67 -11.74
N GLY A 37 2.46 -0.92 -12.81
CA GLY A 37 1.44 -0.18 -13.54
C GLY A 37 0.65 0.76 -12.62
N HIS A 38 -0.64 0.45 -12.45
CA HIS A 38 -1.58 1.20 -11.59
C HIS A 38 -1.68 0.64 -10.18
N TRP A 39 -0.85 -0.34 -9.83
CA TRP A 39 -0.91 -1.02 -8.55
C TRP A 39 0.38 -0.80 -7.75
N LEU A 40 0.25 -0.92 -6.44
CA LEU A 40 1.35 -0.99 -5.50
C LEU A 40 1.08 -2.17 -4.56
N ALA A 41 1.87 -3.23 -4.69
CA ALA A 41 1.76 -4.41 -3.85
C ALA A 41 2.60 -4.23 -2.58
N ILE A 42 2.09 -4.69 -1.45
CA ILE A 42 2.76 -4.76 -0.15
C ILE A 42 2.87 -6.25 0.22
N PRO A 43 3.97 -6.92 -0.14
CA PRO A 43 4.06 -8.38 -0.03
C PRO A 43 4.02 -8.92 1.39
N SER A 44 4.63 -8.18 2.33
CA SER A 44 4.66 -8.55 3.75
C SER A 44 3.26 -8.66 4.37
N GLN A 45 2.27 -7.96 3.80
CA GLN A 45 0.90 -7.89 4.30
C GLN A 45 -0.13 -8.45 3.31
N GLN A 46 0.31 -8.95 2.15
CA GLN A 46 -0.57 -9.47 1.09
C GLN A 46 -1.63 -8.46 0.66
N LEU A 47 -1.24 -7.19 0.60
CA LEU A 47 -2.12 -6.06 0.27
C LEU A 47 -1.76 -5.45 -1.09
N LEU A 48 -2.77 -4.97 -1.79
CA LEU A 48 -2.67 -4.34 -3.09
C LEU A 48 -3.38 -2.99 -3.06
N LEU A 49 -2.63 -1.91 -3.19
CA LEU A 49 -3.18 -0.57 -3.38
C LEU A 49 -3.42 -0.35 -4.86
N VAL A 50 -4.64 0.02 -5.22
CA VAL A 50 -5.07 0.27 -6.60
C VAL A 50 -5.19 1.76 -6.84
N PHE A 51 -4.50 2.27 -7.85
CA PHE A 51 -4.47 3.68 -8.22
C PHE A 51 -5.22 3.94 -9.52
N ARG A 52 -6.03 5.00 -9.54
CA ARG A 52 -6.64 5.55 -10.75
C ARG A 52 -6.27 7.03 -10.86
N HIS A 53 -5.67 7.44 -11.98
CA HIS A 53 -5.17 8.82 -12.16
C HIS A 53 -4.30 9.31 -10.99
N GLN A 54 -3.45 8.44 -10.45
CA GLN A 54 -2.57 8.68 -9.29
C GLN A 54 -3.26 8.81 -7.92
N GLN A 55 -4.56 8.56 -7.80
CA GLN A 55 -5.26 8.49 -6.52
C GLN A 55 -5.50 7.02 -6.14
N CYS A 56 -5.24 6.66 -4.88
CA CYS A 56 -5.58 5.34 -4.37
C CYS A 56 -7.11 5.24 -4.24
N VAL A 57 -7.71 4.31 -4.96
CA VAL A 57 -9.17 4.12 -5.00
C VAL A 57 -9.62 2.87 -4.27
N ALA A 58 -8.70 1.93 -4.02
CA ALA A 58 -8.98 0.70 -3.29
C ALA A 58 -7.73 0.15 -2.64
N VAL A 59 -7.93 -0.56 -1.53
CA VAL A 59 -6.97 -1.44 -0.88
C VAL A 59 -7.61 -2.82 -0.90
N ASP A 60 -6.95 -3.78 -1.51
CA ASP A 60 -7.45 -5.15 -1.65
C ASP A 60 -6.43 -6.16 -1.11
N HIS A 61 -6.88 -7.35 -0.76
CA HIS A 61 -6.00 -8.44 -0.37
C HIS A 61 -5.75 -9.34 -1.59
N TYR A 62 -4.50 -9.73 -1.81
CA TYR A 62 -4.18 -10.68 -2.87
C TYR A 62 -3.64 -11.97 -2.29
N GLN A 63 -4.12 -13.09 -2.79
CA GLN A 63 -3.52 -14.39 -2.49
C GLN A 63 -2.42 -14.66 -3.50
N VAL A 64 -1.23 -14.99 -2.99
CA VAL A 64 -0.17 -15.54 -3.82
C VAL A 64 -0.60 -16.97 -4.18
N ALA A 65 -0.89 -17.22 -5.45
CA ALA A 65 -1.09 -18.58 -5.93
C ALA A 65 0.23 -19.34 -5.76
N ALA A 66 0.17 -20.47 -5.05
CA ALA A 66 1.31 -21.34 -4.77
C ALA A 66 1.79 -22.11 -6.02
#